data_AF-A0A1Y1Y637-F1
#
_entry.id   AF-A0A1Y1Y637-F1
#
_cell.length_a   1.000
_cell.length_b   1.000
_cell.length_c   1.000
_cell.angle_alpha   90.00
_cell.angle_beta   90.00
_cell.angle_gamma   90.00
#
_symmetry.space_group_name_H-M   'P 1'
#
loop_
_entity.id
_entity.type
_entity.pdbx_description
1 polymer ?
#
loop_
_entity_poly.entity_id
_entity_poly.type
_entity_poly.pdbx_seq_one_letter_code
_entity_poly.pdbx_strand_id
1 'polypeptide(L)'
;MPAELRTKPQQPKASVLDALVSFIEYKDLRFLILDCPTNSNIQIYLREFHHYLVTDVVRVCEPTYSTEPLINAGIAIHDLPFPDGSIPSSMIIKKWLNLVDSCGKRNRQGETNTIAIHCVAGLGRAPVLVALALIESGMESLNAIEFIRAKRRGAFNNRQIEYLDSYKRTKPAVSFKKSLNRMFKFTRKTGVV
;
A
#
# COMPACT_ATOMS: atom_id res chain seq x y z
N MET A 1 3.51 -43.25 29.00
CA MET A 1 2.95 -41.98 28.47
C MET A 1 4.10 -41.20 27.85
N PRO A 2 4.30 -41.21 26.52
CA PRO A 2 5.37 -40.41 25.91
C PRO A 2 4.91 -38.96 25.69
N ALA A 3 5.82 -38.04 25.97
CA ALA A 3 5.62 -36.60 25.87
C ALA A 3 5.38 -36.16 24.42
N GLU A 4 4.34 -35.35 24.21
CA GLU A 4 4.03 -34.72 22.94
C GLU A 4 5.16 -33.79 22.51
N LEU A 5 5.77 -34.08 21.35
CA LEU A 5 6.68 -33.16 20.70
C LEU A 5 5.92 -31.89 20.31
N ARG A 6 6.18 -30.81 21.05
CA ARG A 6 5.78 -29.45 20.68
C ARG A 6 6.47 -29.07 19.37
N THR A 7 5.75 -29.17 18.26
CA THR A 7 6.22 -28.70 16.96
C THR A 7 6.45 -27.19 17.05
N LYS A 8 7.67 -26.76 16.74
CA LYS A 8 7.98 -25.33 16.61
C LYS A 8 7.13 -24.74 15.48
N PRO A 9 6.57 -23.53 15.62
CA PRO A 9 5.89 -22.88 14.51
C PRO A 9 6.85 -22.79 13.33
N GLN A 10 6.48 -23.43 12.21
CA GLN A 10 7.26 -23.37 10.99
C GLN A 10 7.36 -21.89 10.58
N GLN A 11 8.58 -21.39 10.48
CA GLN A 11 8.82 -20.10 9.85
C GLN A 11 8.20 -20.14 8.44
N PRO A 12 7.49 -19.08 8.01
CA PRO A 12 6.92 -19.06 6.67
C PRO A 12 8.04 -19.31 5.66
N LYS A 13 7.86 -20.34 4.82
CA LYS A 13 8.77 -20.60 3.71
C LYS A 13 8.78 -19.35 2.84
N ALA A 14 9.98 -18.82 2.55
CA ALA A 14 10.16 -17.66 1.69
C ALA A 14 9.29 -17.82 0.42
N SER A 15 8.43 -16.86 0.14
CA SER A 15 7.57 -16.93 -1.04
C SER A 15 8.43 -16.81 -2.27
N VAL A 16 8.08 -17.53 -3.33
CA VAL A 16 8.71 -17.41 -4.65
C VAL A 16 8.65 -15.96 -5.17
N LEU A 17 7.72 -15.15 -4.66
CA LEU A 17 7.53 -13.75 -5.03
C LEU A 17 8.21 -12.75 -4.09
N ASP A 18 8.95 -13.18 -3.05
CA ASP A 18 9.60 -12.28 -2.08
C ASP A 18 10.58 -11.28 -2.74
N ALA A 19 11.18 -11.68 -3.86
CA ALA A 19 12.05 -10.80 -4.64
C ALA A 19 11.28 -9.84 -5.58
N LEU A 20 10.01 -10.11 -5.85
CA LEU A 20 9.18 -9.40 -6.84
C LEU A 20 8.24 -8.39 -6.19
N VAL A 21 7.91 -8.61 -4.92
CA VAL A 21 7.07 -7.71 -4.13
C VAL A 21 7.88 -6.91 -3.13
N SER A 22 7.44 -5.70 -2.83
CA SER A 22 8.03 -4.84 -1.81
C SER A 22 6.91 -4.31 -0.93
N PHE A 23 6.82 -4.84 0.28
CA PHE A 23 5.84 -4.42 1.26
C PHE A 23 6.31 -3.15 2.00
N ILE A 24 5.45 -2.14 2.00
CA ILE A 24 5.69 -0.83 2.62
C ILE A 24 4.59 -0.57 3.63
N GLU A 25 4.95 -0.41 4.90
CA GLU A 25 4.03 -0.11 5.98
C GLU A 25 4.48 1.16 6.70
N TYR A 26 3.54 2.10 6.87
CA TYR A 26 3.77 3.34 7.61
C TYR A 26 2.48 3.82 8.23
N LYS A 27 2.43 3.87 9.57
CA LYS A 27 1.22 4.17 10.35
C LYS A 27 0.09 3.18 9.97
N ASP A 28 -1.10 3.69 9.66
CA ASP A 28 -2.24 2.89 9.20
C ASP A 28 -2.27 2.70 7.67
N LEU A 29 -1.14 2.91 6.97
CA LEU A 29 -1.05 2.68 5.53
C LEU A 29 -0.18 1.46 5.23
N ARG A 30 -0.70 0.59 4.35
CA ARG A 30 0.00 -0.57 3.83
C ARG A 30 -0.07 -0.61 2.31
N PHE A 31 1.09 -0.73 1.68
CA PHE A 31 1.24 -0.82 0.24
C PHE A 31 2.04 -2.06 -0.13
N LEU A 32 1.67 -2.67 -1.24
CA LEU A 32 2.44 -3.73 -1.87
C LEU A 32 2.88 -3.24 -3.25
N ILE A 33 4.17 -2.99 -3.46
CA ILE A 33 4.71 -2.64 -4.77
C ILE A 33 5.11 -3.94 -5.46
N LEU A 34 4.64 -4.17 -6.68
CA LEU A 34 4.91 -5.40 -7.43
C LEU A 34 5.27 -5.13 -8.90
N ASP A 35 5.82 -6.15 -9.55
CA ASP A 35 5.98 -6.21 -11.00
C ASP A 35 4.65 -6.48 -11.70
N CYS A 36 4.58 -6.19 -12.99
CA CYS A 36 3.37 -6.43 -13.77
C CYS A 36 3.08 -7.94 -13.85
N PRO A 37 1.90 -8.39 -13.40
CA PRO A 37 1.51 -9.76 -13.58
C PRO A 37 1.15 -10.03 -15.05
N THR A 38 1.12 -11.31 -15.40
CA THR A 38 0.64 -11.84 -16.67
C THR A 38 -0.57 -12.73 -16.42
N ASN A 39 -1.36 -13.01 -17.46
CA ASN A 39 -2.49 -13.94 -17.34
C ASN A 39 -2.07 -15.34 -16.83
N SER A 40 -0.83 -15.76 -17.10
CA SER A 40 -0.31 -17.05 -16.67
C SER A 40 0.13 -17.09 -15.21
N ASN A 41 0.54 -15.96 -14.62
CA ASN A 41 1.09 -15.92 -13.26
C ASN A 41 0.19 -15.18 -12.24
N ILE A 42 -0.90 -14.54 -12.67
CA ILE A 42 -1.80 -13.77 -11.79
C ILE A 42 -2.33 -14.59 -10.60
N GLN A 43 -2.51 -15.89 -10.78
CA GLN A 43 -2.95 -16.81 -9.72
C GLN A 43 -1.93 -16.94 -8.58
N ILE A 44 -0.64 -16.74 -8.86
CA ILE A 44 0.42 -16.72 -7.86
C ILE A 44 0.32 -15.41 -7.05
N TYR A 45 0.09 -14.28 -7.72
CA TYR A 45 -0.13 -12.98 -7.08
C TYR A 45 -1.38 -12.97 -6.20
N LEU A 46 -2.46 -13.64 -6.61
CA LEU A 46 -3.69 -13.75 -5.79
C LEU A 46 -3.43 -14.39 -4.43
N ARG A 47 -2.52 -15.36 -4.33
CA ARG A 47 -2.14 -15.97 -3.04
C ARG A 47 -1.42 -14.97 -2.14
N GLU A 48 -0.50 -14.20 -2.70
CA GLU A 48 0.18 -13.12 -1.97
C GLU A 48 -0.79 -12.01 -1.56
N PHE A 49 -1.73 -11.66 -2.44
CA PHE A 49 -2.75 -10.66 -2.17
C PHE A 49 -3.62 -11.07 -0.98
N HIS A 50 -3.96 -12.34 -0.87
CA HIS A 50 -4.64 -12.86 0.31
C HIS A 50 -3.77 -12.75 1.58
N HIS A 51 -2.48 -13.12 1.50
CA HIS A 51 -1.55 -13.04 2.62
C HIS A 51 -1.37 -11.61 3.15
N TYR A 52 -1.23 -10.64 2.25
CA TYR A 52 -1.05 -9.22 2.58
C TYR A 52 -2.36 -8.46 2.78
N LEU A 53 -3.53 -9.13 2.73
CA LEU A 53 -4.85 -8.50 2.85
C LEU A 53 -5.07 -7.37 1.84
N VAL A 54 -4.69 -7.62 0.59
CA VAL A 54 -4.89 -6.70 -0.53
C VAL A 54 -6.36 -6.62 -0.89
N THR A 55 -6.90 -5.42 -0.89
CA THR A 55 -8.30 -5.13 -1.29
C THR A 55 -8.40 -4.40 -2.61
N ASP A 56 -7.34 -3.67 -2.97
CA ASP A 56 -7.31 -2.79 -4.14
C ASP A 56 -6.00 -2.99 -4.91
N VAL A 57 -6.09 -3.09 -6.24
CA VAL A 57 -4.95 -3.12 -7.16
C VAL A 57 -4.97 -1.87 -8.03
N VAL A 58 -3.87 -1.14 -8.02
CA VAL A 58 -3.68 0.09 -8.81
C VAL A 58 -2.69 -0.18 -9.93
N ARG A 59 -3.12 0.05 -11.17
CA ARG A 59 -2.29 -0.07 -12.37
C ARG A 59 -1.89 1.32 -12.82
N VAL A 60 -0.59 1.61 -12.81
CA VAL A 60 -0.06 2.92 -13.27
C VAL A 60 0.54 2.87 -14.67
N CYS A 61 0.35 1.75 -15.36
CA CYS A 61 0.71 1.55 -16.76
C CYS A 61 -0.49 1.07 -17.57
N GLU A 62 -0.29 0.95 -18.88
CA GLU A 62 -1.22 0.37 -19.82
C GLU A 62 -1.59 -1.07 -19.37
N PRO A 63 -2.89 -1.44 -19.40
CA PRO A 63 -3.34 -2.79 -19.07
C PRO A 63 -2.77 -3.86 -20.00
N THR A 64 -2.20 -4.93 -19.44
CA THR A 64 -1.61 -6.06 -20.20
C THR A 64 -2.20 -7.43 -19.86
N TYR A 65 -3.08 -7.50 -18.85
CA TYR A 65 -3.68 -8.75 -18.37
C TYR A 65 -5.16 -8.55 -18.00
N SER A 66 -5.92 -9.64 -17.97
CA SER A 66 -7.35 -9.63 -17.64
C SER A 66 -7.57 -9.32 -16.16
N THR A 67 -8.54 -8.45 -15.88
CA THR A 67 -8.93 -8.11 -14.51
C THR A 67 -9.89 -9.12 -13.89
N GLU A 68 -10.48 -10.02 -14.68
CA GLU A 68 -11.47 -10.99 -14.20
C GLU A 68 -11.01 -11.80 -12.98
N PRO A 69 -9.77 -12.35 -12.93
CA PRO A 69 -9.32 -13.11 -11.76
C PRO A 69 -9.27 -12.26 -10.49
N LEU A 70 -8.94 -10.97 -10.61
CA LEU A 70 -8.90 -10.03 -9.49
C LEU A 70 -10.31 -9.68 -9.01
N ILE A 71 -11.23 -9.40 -9.94
CA ILE A 71 -12.63 -9.09 -9.63
C ILE A 71 -13.29 -10.29 -8.94
N ASN A 72 -13.05 -11.50 -9.45
CA ASN A 72 -13.60 -12.74 -8.89
C ASN A 72 -13.05 -13.03 -7.48
N ALA A 73 -11.85 -12.55 -7.17
CA ALA A 73 -11.26 -12.61 -5.84
C ALA A 73 -11.75 -11.47 -4.90
N GLY A 74 -12.65 -10.60 -5.36
CA GLY A 74 -13.17 -9.47 -4.59
C GLY A 74 -12.21 -8.27 -4.49
N ILE A 75 -11.23 -8.19 -5.38
CA ILE A 75 -10.23 -7.12 -5.41
C ILE A 75 -10.69 -6.01 -6.37
N ALA A 76 -10.74 -4.78 -5.90
CA ALA A 76 -11.07 -3.62 -6.72
C ALA A 76 -9.86 -3.21 -7.58
N ILE A 77 -10.10 -2.85 -8.85
CA ILE A 77 -9.04 -2.44 -9.77
C ILE A 77 -9.20 -0.95 -10.09
N HIS A 78 -8.09 -0.22 -10.06
CA HIS A 78 -8.03 1.21 -10.35
C HIS A 78 -6.94 1.49 -11.39
N ASP A 79 -7.34 2.06 -12.52
CA ASP A 79 -6.42 2.45 -13.59
C ASP A 79 -6.03 3.93 -13.47
N LEU A 80 -4.75 4.17 -13.20
CA LEU A 80 -4.15 5.50 -13.07
C LEU A 80 -2.88 5.63 -13.94
N PRO A 81 -2.96 5.40 -15.26
CA PRO A 81 -1.79 5.41 -16.12
C PRO A 81 -1.19 6.83 -16.26
N PHE A 82 0.14 6.91 -16.26
CA PHE A 82 0.89 8.10 -16.66
C PHE A 82 2.20 7.72 -17.37
N PRO A 83 2.80 8.64 -18.17
CA PRO A 83 3.97 8.32 -18.98
C PRO A 83 5.17 7.84 -18.14
N ASP A 84 5.91 6.86 -18.66
CA ASP A 84 7.08 6.35 -17.94
C ASP A 84 8.17 7.40 -17.77
N GLY A 85 8.90 7.31 -16.67
CA GLY A 85 9.93 8.29 -16.27
C GLY A 85 9.41 9.71 -15.97
N SER A 86 8.12 9.97 -16.12
CA SER A 86 7.50 11.27 -15.83
C SER A 86 6.97 11.36 -14.40
N ILE A 87 6.34 12.49 -14.09
CA ILE A 87 5.64 12.75 -12.83
C ILE A 87 4.13 12.63 -13.04
N PRO A 88 3.36 12.14 -12.05
CA PRO A 88 1.91 12.05 -12.16
C PRO A 88 1.27 13.45 -12.25
N SER A 89 0.17 13.56 -12.99
CA SER A 89 -0.60 14.80 -13.04
C SER A 89 -1.33 15.07 -11.73
N SER A 90 -1.69 16.33 -11.46
CA SER A 90 -2.46 16.70 -10.25
C SER A 90 -3.77 15.92 -10.11
N MET A 91 -4.43 15.59 -11.22
CA MET A 91 -5.63 14.76 -11.23
C MET A 91 -5.35 13.32 -10.76
N ILE A 92 -4.25 12.71 -11.22
CA ILE A 92 -3.85 11.37 -10.81
C ILE A 92 -3.49 11.35 -9.33
N ILE A 93 -2.72 12.33 -8.88
CA ILE A 93 -2.35 12.48 -7.46
C ILE A 93 -3.60 12.57 -6.60
N LYS A 94 -4.57 13.42 -6.98
CA LYS A 94 -5.83 13.58 -6.23
C LYS A 94 -6.62 12.27 -6.18
N LYS A 95 -6.77 11.55 -7.30
CA LYS A 95 -7.45 10.25 -7.34
C LYS A 95 -6.77 9.23 -6.43
N TRP A 96 -5.44 9.15 -6.51
CA TRP A 96 -4.63 8.27 -5.68
C TRP A 96 -4.78 8.58 -4.19
N LEU A 97 -4.61 9.84 -3.77
CA LEU A 97 -4.70 10.21 -2.35
C LEU A 97 -6.11 9.98 -1.78
N ASN A 98 -7.16 10.21 -2.58
CA ASN A 98 -8.53 9.88 -2.19
C ASN A 98 -8.73 8.37 -1.97
N LEU A 99 -8.14 7.54 -2.84
CA LEU A 99 -8.17 6.08 -2.70
C LEU A 99 -7.42 5.63 -1.43
N VAL A 100 -6.25 6.20 -1.16
CA VAL A 100 -5.49 5.93 0.06
C VAL A 100 -6.31 6.27 1.32
N ASP A 101 -6.97 7.43 1.33
CA ASP A 101 -7.83 7.82 2.45
C ASP A 101 -9.05 6.91 2.64
N SER A 102 -9.60 6.37 1.55
CA SER A 102 -10.72 5.44 1.64
C SER A 102 -10.29 4.04 2.10
N CYS A 103 -9.11 3.60 1.68
CA CYS A 103 -8.59 2.26 1.92
C CYS A 103 -7.90 2.11 3.29
N GLY A 104 -7.26 3.16 3.81
CA GLY A 104 -6.62 3.18 5.15
C GLY A 104 -7.58 3.05 6.34
N LYS A 105 -8.87 2.80 6.08
CA LYS A 105 -9.84 2.43 7.11
C LYS A 105 -9.70 0.94 7.41
N ARG A 106 -9.56 0.60 8.69
CA ARG A 106 -9.58 -0.79 9.15
C ARG A 106 -10.83 -1.52 8.64
N ASN A 107 -10.64 -2.77 8.20
CA ASN A 107 -11.73 -3.67 7.83
C ASN A 107 -12.62 -3.99 9.04
N ARG A 108 -13.68 -4.77 8.82
CA ARG A 108 -14.65 -5.14 9.89
C ARG A 108 -14.00 -5.91 11.04
N GLN A 109 -12.84 -6.54 10.78
CA GLN A 109 -12.04 -7.32 11.71
C GLN A 109 -10.96 -6.47 12.42
N GLY A 110 -10.85 -5.18 12.10
CA GLY A 110 -9.88 -4.26 12.70
C GLY A 110 -8.49 -4.27 12.05
N GLU A 111 -8.33 -4.97 10.93
CA GLU A 111 -7.08 -5.08 10.17
C GLU A 111 -7.00 -4.03 9.06
N THR A 112 -5.78 -3.66 8.66
CA THR A 112 -5.54 -2.39 7.98
C THR A 112 -5.79 -2.34 6.46
N ASN A 113 -6.31 -3.33 5.72
CA ASN A 113 -6.28 -3.34 4.23
C ASN A 113 -4.90 -3.03 3.59
N THR A 114 -4.70 -3.43 2.34
CA THR A 114 -3.44 -3.16 1.63
C THR A 114 -3.78 -2.78 0.20
N ILE A 115 -3.13 -1.72 -0.30
CA ILE A 115 -3.22 -1.35 -1.70
C ILE A 115 -2.01 -1.93 -2.43
N ALA A 116 -2.28 -2.84 -3.37
CA ALA A 116 -1.28 -3.31 -4.32
C ALA A 116 -1.13 -2.28 -5.45
N ILE A 117 0.10 -1.97 -5.86
CA ILE A 117 0.37 -1.03 -6.94
C ILE A 117 1.48 -1.55 -7.84
N HIS A 118 1.25 -1.47 -9.16
CA HIS A 118 2.21 -1.97 -10.14
C HIS A 118 2.30 -1.10 -11.39
N CYS A 119 3.47 -1.19 -12.03
CA CYS A 119 3.78 -0.61 -13.33
C CYS A 119 4.12 -1.77 -14.28
N VAL A 120 5.27 -1.74 -14.96
CA VAL A 120 5.82 -2.85 -15.75
C VAL A 120 6.84 -3.63 -14.88
N ALA A 121 7.95 -2.99 -14.50
CA ALA A 121 8.97 -3.55 -13.59
C ALA A 121 8.87 -3.01 -12.15
N GLY A 122 7.83 -2.23 -11.84
CA GLY A 122 7.63 -1.66 -10.50
C GLY A 122 8.72 -0.69 -9.99
N LEU A 123 9.64 -0.19 -10.83
CA LEU A 123 10.79 0.63 -10.38
C LEU A 123 10.57 2.15 -10.43
N GLY A 124 9.70 2.67 -11.29
CA GLY A 124 9.52 4.11 -11.48
C GLY A 124 8.19 4.63 -10.95
N ARG A 125 7.15 4.48 -11.78
CA ARG A 125 5.81 5.07 -11.58
C ARG A 125 5.14 4.68 -10.26
N ALA A 126 5.15 3.40 -9.91
CA ALA A 126 4.47 2.89 -8.71
C ALA A 126 5.09 3.44 -7.40
N PRO A 127 6.42 3.37 -7.20
CA PRO A 127 7.09 4.02 -6.07
C PRO A 127 6.75 5.50 -5.87
N VAL A 128 6.58 6.29 -6.95
CA VAL A 128 6.25 7.73 -6.85
C VAL A 128 4.91 7.96 -6.16
N LEU A 129 3.87 7.20 -6.52
CA LEU A 129 2.57 7.34 -5.85
C LEU A 129 2.65 6.92 -4.38
N VAL A 130 3.36 5.83 -4.07
CA VAL A 130 3.56 5.40 -2.68
C VAL A 130 4.29 6.49 -1.88
N ALA A 131 5.36 7.07 -2.42
CA ALA A 131 6.09 8.17 -1.77
C ALA A 131 5.18 9.36 -1.46
N LEU A 132 4.34 9.77 -2.41
CA LEU A 132 3.37 10.86 -2.19
C LEU A 132 2.40 10.55 -1.03
N ALA A 133 1.92 9.30 -0.93
CA ALA A 133 1.06 8.90 0.17
C ALA A 133 1.78 8.95 1.54
N LEU A 134 3.05 8.54 1.59
CA LEU A 134 3.86 8.63 2.81
C LEU A 134 4.12 10.08 3.21
N ILE A 135 4.42 10.95 2.23
CA ILE A 135 4.67 12.37 2.46
C ILE A 135 3.41 13.07 2.97
N GLU A 136 2.26 12.84 2.34
CA GLU A 136 0.96 13.35 2.81
C GLU A 136 0.58 12.82 4.19
N SER A 137 1.07 11.63 4.55
CA SER A 137 0.92 11.05 5.89
C SER A 137 1.91 11.60 6.92
N GLY A 138 2.75 12.56 6.53
CA GLY A 138 3.64 13.28 7.42
C GLY A 138 5.11 12.85 7.37
N MET A 139 5.49 11.92 6.50
CA MET A 139 6.91 11.59 6.28
C MET A 139 7.60 12.74 5.53
N GLU A 140 8.87 13.01 5.83
CA GLU A 140 9.67 13.97 5.06
C GLU A 140 10.00 13.36 3.69
N SER A 141 10.10 14.21 2.66
CA SER A 141 10.29 13.76 1.27
C SER A 141 11.52 12.89 1.10
N LEU A 142 12.66 13.31 1.64
CA LEU A 142 13.91 12.54 1.57
C LEU A 142 13.80 11.18 2.29
N ASN A 143 13.21 11.18 3.49
CA ASN A 143 12.96 9.95 4.25
C ASN A 143 12.03 8.98 3.51
N ALA A 144 11.02 9.48 2.79
CA ALA A 144 10.13 8.63 1.99
C ALA A 144 10.86 7.98 0.82
N ILE A 145 11.75 8.71 0.16
CA ILE A 145 12.58 8.20 -0.94
C ILE A 145 13.52 7.10 -0.42
N GLU A 146 14.23 7.36 0.67
CA GLU A 146 15.16 6.40 1.28
C GLU A 146 14.44 5.15 1.79
N PHE A 147 13.31 5.33 2.46
CA PHE A 147 12.51 4.23 2.99
C PHE A 147 12.05 3.26 1.89
N ILE A 148 11.56 3.79 0.77
CA ILE A 148 11.16 2.97 -0.37
C ILE A 148 12.38 2.32 -1.04
N ARG A 149 13.49 3.04 -1.21
CA ARG A 149 14.71 2.48 -1.81
C ARG A 149 15.34 1.35 -1.00
N ALA A 150 15.24 1.42 0.33
CA ALA A 150 15.72 0.36 1.22
C ALA A 150 14.96 -0.96 1.00
N LYS A 151 13.69 -0.88 0.57
CA LYS A 151 12.84 -2.05 0.28
C LYS A 151 12.84 -2.45 -1.19
N ARG A 152 13.05 -1.48 -2.10
CA ARG A 152 13.06 -1.69 -3.55
C ARG A 152 14.19 -0.92 -4.20
N ARG A 153 15.33 -1.59 -4.33
CA ARG A 153 16.52 -1.01 -4.97
C ARG A 153 16.20 -0.59 -6.41
N GLY A 154 16.68 0.59 -6.80
CA GLY A 154 16.42 1.16 -8.12
C GLY A 154 15.11 1.96 -8.23
N ALA A 155 14.40 2.16 -7.12
CA ALA A 155 13.26 3.06 -7.09
C ALA A 155 13.67 4.52 -7.42
N PHE A 156 12.85 5.17 -8.25
CA PHE A 156 12.93 6.57 -8.68
C PHE A 156 14.08 6.91 -9.64
N ASN A 157 13.76 7.71 -10.66
CA ASN A 157 14.75 8.44 -11.44
C ASN A 157 15.02 9.85 -10.87
N ASN A 158 16.03 10.56 -11.37
CA ASN A 158 16.41 11.89 -10.87
C ASN A 158 15.28 12.91 -10.93
N ARG A 159 14.54 12.96 -12.06
CA ARG A 159 13.39 13.86 -12.23
C ARG A 159 12.30 13.62 -11.19
N GLN A 160 12.08 12.37 -10.81
CA GLN A 160 11.10 11.98 -9.79
C GLN A 160 11.57 12.33 -8.39
N ILE A 161 12.86 12.20 -8.09
CA ILE A 161 13.46 12.62 -6.82
C ILE A 161 13.29 14.13 -6.65
N GLU A 162 13.69 14.92 -7.65
CA GLU A 162 13.55 16.39 -7.65
C GLU A 162 12.09 16.82 -7.43
N TYR A 163 11.16 16.13 -8.08
CA TYR A 163 9.73 16.38 -7.89
C TYR A 163 9.27 16.07 -6.46
N LEU A 164 9.65 14.93 -5.90
CA LEU A 164 9.28 14.54 -4.54
C LEU A 164 9.91 15.46 -3.48
N ASP A 165 11.15 15.90 -3.70
CA ASP A 165 11.86 16.81 -2.81
C ASP A 165 11.19 18.20 -2.76
N SER A 166 10.74 18.69 -3.91
CA SER A 166 9.99 19.96 -4.01
C SER A 166 8.49 19.85 -3.67
N TYR A 167 7.98 18.63 -3.46
CA TYR A 167 6.56 18.40 -3.20
C TYR A 167 6.12 18.95 -1.83
N LYS A 168 5.11 19.81 -1.85
CA LYS A 168 4.50 20.37 -0.64
C LYS A 168 3.20 19.63 -0.33
N ARG A 169 3.07 19.18 0.93
CA ARG A 169 1.87 18.54 1.43
C ARG A 169 0.66 19.43 1.22
N THR A 170 -0.40 18.84 0.71
CA THR A 170 -1.68 19.47 0.46
C THR A 170 -2.59 19.39 1.68
N LYS A 171 -2.44 18.36 2.52
CA LYS A 171 -3.16 18.23 3.78
C LYS A 171 -2.43 18.99 4.90
N PRO A 172 -3.14 19.79 5.72
CA PRO A 172 -2.56 20.33 6.93
C PRO A 172 -2.14 19.17 7.83
N ALA A 173 -0.97 19.29 8.49
CA ALA A 173 -0.50 18.29 9.43
C ALA A 173 -1.65 17.95 10.40
N VAL A 174 -2.09 16.68 10.39
CA VAL A 174 -3.23 16.25 11.18
C VAL A 174 -2.90 16.53 12.64
N SER A 175 -3.46 17.62 13.18
CA SER A 175 -3.39 17.92 14.61
C SER A 175 -3.99 16.72 15.34
N PHE A 176 -3.23 16.18 16.27
CA PHE A 176 -3.44 14.95 17.05
C PHE A 176 -4.76 14.88 17.85
N LYS A 177 -5.73 15.77 17.59
CA LYS A 177 -6.95 15.97 18.38
C LYS A 177 -8.15 15.11 17.95
N LYS A 178 -8.09 14.36 16.84
CA LYS A 178 -9.23 13.51 16.41
C LYS A 178 -9.33 12.16 17.11
N SER A 179 -8.28 11.68 17.78
CA SER A 179 -8.31 10.40 18.51
C SER A 179 -8.85 10.53 19.95
N LEU A 180 -8.59 11.64 20.66
CA LEU A 180 -9.06 11.80 22.04
C LEU A 180 -10.60 11.88 22.16
N ASN A 181 -11.30 12.48 21.20
CA ASN A 181 -12.76 12.66 21.31
C ASN A 181 -13.56 11.34 21.20
N ARG A 182 -12.95 10.25 20.74
CA ARG A 182 -13.63 8.94 20.65
C ARG A 182 -13.40 8.07 21.90
N MET A 183 -12.41 8.41 22.74
CA MET A 183 -12.05 7.63 23.92
C MET A 183 -12.76 8.07 25.22
N PHE A 184 -13.39 9.23 25.23
CA PHE A 184 -14.13 9.75 26.40
C PHE A 184 -15.66 9.55 26.36
N LYS A 185 -16.21 8.89 25.33
CA LYS A 185 -17.66 8.62 25.24
C LYS A 185 -18.11 7.24 25.76
N PHE A 186 -17.20 6.44 26.32
CA PHE A 186 -17.54 5.09 26.82
C PHE A 186 -17.46 4.89 28.34
N THR A 187 -17.29 5.97 29.11
CA THR A 187 -17.34 5.90 30.58
C THR A 187 -18.34 6.92 31.12
N ARG A 188 -19.60 6.48 31.29
CA ARG A 188 -20.51 6.80 32.41
C ARG A 188 -21.93 6.31 32.09
N LYS A 189 -22.27 5.12 32.61
CA LYS A 189 -23.56 4.84 33.28
C LYS A 189 -23.48 3.48 33.97
N THR A 190 -22.90 3.49 35.16
CA THR A 190 -23.17 2.54 36.25
C THR A 190 -23.57 3.38 37.46
N GLY A 191 -24.74 3.11 38.03
CA GLY A 191 -25.36 3.85 39.15
C GLY A 191 -26.88 3.88 38.94
N VAL A 192 -27.61 2.84 39.36
CA VAL A 192 -28.30 2.73 40.67
C VAL A 192 -29.30 3.87 40.87
N VAL A 193 -30.60 3.59 40.69
CA VAL A 193 -31.59 3.33 41.77
C VAL A 193 -32.65 2.39 41.19
#